data_AF-A0A0D2R4F8-F1
#
_entry.id   AF-A0A0D2R4F8-F1
#
_cell.length_a   1.000
_cell.length_b   1.000
_cell.length_c   1.000
_cell.angle_alpha   90.00
_cell.angle_beta   90.00
_cell.angle_gamma   90.00
#
_symmetry.space_group_name_H-M   'P 1'
#
loop_
_entity.id
_entity.type
_entity.pdbx_description
1 polymer ?
#
loop_
_entity_poly.entity_id
_entity_poly.type
_entity_poly.pdbx_seq_one_letter_code
_entity_poly.pdbx_strand_id
1 'polypeptide(L)'
;MIAARRLDKISRLMGSRATPSAFLKAFKLLGNDDGDAVRFSTYHYSSNSNHSPTNKVLRNLPAHVKIVEVGPRDGLQNEKEIVPTSTKVQLIKMLVSSGLTVVEATSFVSPKWVPQLADAKDVMDAIRNIQGARFPVLTPNLKGFEAAVSAGANEVAIFASASESFSKSNINCSIEDSLARFRDVVSAAREISLPVRGYVSCVVGCPVEGIVPPSKVAYVAKQLFDMGCSEISLGDTIGVGTPGTVIPMLENVMNVVPIDNLAVHFHDTYGQALSNILTSLQMGIRTVDSSVSGLGGCPYAKGASGNVATEDVVYMLNGLGIETNVDLEKLLLAGDFICKHLRRPPSSKTAVALSSKKANSKL
;
A
#
# COMPACT_ATOMS: atom_id res chain seq x y z
N MET A 1 -20.92 -36.22 -25.43
CA MET A 1 -19.78 -37.16 -25.48
C MET A 1 -19.24 -37.62 -24.10
N ILE A 2 -19.57 -36.95 -22.98
CA ILE A 2 -19.16 -37.37 -21.62
C ILE A 2 -20.10 -38.44 -21.02
N ALA A 3 -21.40 -38.41 -21.38
CA ALA A 3 -22.38 -39.40 -20.92
C ALA A 3 -22.12 -40.83 -21.44
N ALA A 4 -21.64 -40.97 -22.69
CA ALA A 4 -21.31 -42.27 -23.28
C ALA A 4 -20.10 -42.95 -22.61
N ARG A 5 -19.14 -42.16 -22.07
CA ARG A 5 -17.96 -42.69 -21.37
C ARG A 5 -18.23 -43.16 -19.94
N ARG A 6 -19.32 -42.69 -19.30
CA ARG A 6 -19.73 -43.13 -17.95
C ARG A 6 -20.48 -44.48 -17.97
N LEU A 7 -21.27 -44.74 -19.01
CA LEU A 7 -21.99 -46.01 -19.18
C LEU A 7 -21.04 -47.19 -19.45
N ASP A 8 -19.98 -46.97 -20.21
CA ASP A 8 -18.99 -48.01 -20.55
C ASP A 8 -18.15 -48.46 -19.33
N LYS A 9 -17.99 -47.57 -18.33
CA LYS A 9 -17.26 -47.87 -17.09
C LYS A 9 -18.10 -48.68 -16.09
N ILE A 10 -19.42 -48.49 -16.09
CA ILE A 10 -20.37 -49.22 -15.22
C ILE A 10 -20.61 -50.64 -15.76
N SER A 11 -20.67 -50.80 -17.10
CA SER A 11 -20.79 -52.10 -17.76
C SER A 11 -19.60 -53.03 -17.45
N ARG A 12 -18.39 -52.48 -17.34
CA ARG A 12 -17.17 -53.25 -17.03
C ARG A 12 -16.98 -53.63 -15.55
N LEU A 13 -17.65 -52.93 -14.62
CA LEU A 13 -17.53 -53.17 -13.18
C LEU A 13 -18.52 -54.21 -12.64
N MET A 14 -19.61 -54.49 -13.36
CA MET A 14 -20.61 -55.47 -12.94
C MET A 14 -20.70 -56.59 -13.97
N GLY A 15 -20.01 -57.69 -13.71
CA GLY A 15 -20.00 -58.88 -14.56
C GLY A 15 -21.40 -59.35 -14.96
N SER A 16 -21.47 -60.08 -16.08
CA SER A 16 -22.66 -60.45 -16.86
C SER A 16 -23.72 -61.25 -16.10
N ARG A 17 -24.45 -60.63 -15.15
CA ARG A 17 -25.62 -61.21 -14.46
C ARG A 17 -26.46 -60.19 -13.66
N ALA A 18 -26.46 -58.91 -14.02
CA ALA A 18 -27.34 -57.91 -13.36
C ALA A 18 -28.66 -57.73 -14.15
N THR A 19 -29.80 -57.91 -13.47
CA THR A 19 -31.14 -57.75 -14.07
C THR A 19 -31.57 -56.27 -14.14
N PRO A 20 -32.48 -55.87 -15.05
CA PRO A 20 -32.90 -54.47 -15.22
C PRO A 20 -33.46 -53.81 -13.93
N SER A 21 -34.00 -54.62 -13.01
CA SER A 21 -34.47 -54.17 -11.70
C SER A 21 -33.33 -53.68 -10.79
N ALA A 22 -32.13 -54.28 -10.89
CA ALA A 22 -30.95 -53.84 -10.13
C ALA A 22 -30.43 -52.47 -10.61
N PHE A 23 -30.55 -52.18 -11.92
CA PHE A 23 -30.22 -50.87 -12.49
C PHE A 23 -31.12 -49.76 -11.92
N LEU A 24 -32.43 -50.00 -11.81
CA LEU A 24 -33.37 -49.00 -11.31
C LEU A 24 -33.23 -48.75 -9.80
N LYS A 25 -32.85 -49.78 -9.03
CA LYS A 25 -32.60 -49.67 -7.59
C LYS A 25 -31.30 -48.92 -7.28
N ALA A 26 -30.24 -49.13 -8.06
CA ALA A 26 -29.00 -48.36 -7.95
C ALA A 26 -29.19 -46.89 -8.36
N PHE A 27 -30.06 -46.61 -9.33
CA PHE A 27 -30.38 -45.23 -9.73
C PHE A 27 -31.22 -44.48 -8.68
N LYS A 28 -32.11 -45.17 -7.96
CA LYS A 28 -32.90 -44.60 -6.86
C LYS A 28 -32.11 -44.43 -5.56
N LEU A 29 -31.09 -45.26 -5.30
CA LEU A 29 -30.19 -45.10 -4.15
C LEU A 29 -29.12 -44.01 -4.35
N LEU A 30 -29.00 -43.46 -5.57
CA LEU A 30 -28.15 -42.30 -5.89
C LEU A 30 -28.96 -41.01 -6.09
N GLY A 31 -30.26 -41.03 -5.78
CA GLY A 31 -31.22 -40.00 -6.15
C GLY A 31 -31.94 -39.34 -4.98
N ASN A 32 -31.36 -39.34 -3.78
CA ASN A 32 -31.79 -38.56 -2.62
C ASN A 32 -30.57 -38.34 -1.71
N ASP A 33 -29.67 -37.47 -2.15
CA ASP A 33 -28.89 -36.65 -1.23
C ASP A 33 -29.19 -35.22 -1.65
N ASP A 34 -29.91 -34.50 -0.78
CA ASP A 34 -30.10 -33.06 -0.89
C ASP A 34 -28.73 -32.46 -1.11
N GLY A 35 -28.58 -31.82 -2.27
CA GLY A 35 -27.29 -31.39 -2.78
C GLY A 35 -26.52 -30.61 -1.73
N ASP A 36 -25.44 -31.23 -1.24
CA ASP A 36 -24.23 -30.55 -0.84
C ASP A 36 -23.75 -29.76 -2.06
N ALA A 37 -24.38 -28.61 -2.28
CA ALA A 37 -23.66 -27.46 -2.76
C ALA A 37 -22.49 -27.34 -1.78
N VAL A 38 -21.33 -27.82 -2.20
CA VAL A 38 -20.06 -27.40 -1.65
C VAL A 38 -20.05 -25.89 -1.85
N ARG A 39 -20.67 -25.17 -0.90
CA ARG A 39 -20.32 -23.81 -0.57
C ARG A 39 -18.85 -23.94 -0.25
N PHE A 40 -18.01 -23.71 -1.25
CA PHE A 40 -16.63 -23.35 -1.02
C PHE A 40 -16.72 -22.14 -0.14
N SER A 41 -16.61 -22.38 1.17
CA SER A 41 -16.50 -21.37 2.18
C SER A 41 -15.38 -20.48 1.70
N THR A 42 -15.74 -19.31 1.22
CA THR A 42 -14.84 -18.19 1.30
C THR A 42 -14.43 -18.16 2.76
N TYR A 43 -13.18 -18.52 3.06
CA TYR A 43 -12.52 -17.96 4.23
C TYR A 43 -12.36 -16.45 3.94
N HIS A 44 -13.48 -15.74 3.80
CA HIS A 44 -13.56 -14.36 4.23
C HIS A 44 -13.33 -14.49 5.73
N TYR A 45 -12.22 -13.95 6.20
CA TYR A 45 -12.11 -13.61 7.60
C TYR A 45 -13.26 -12.63 7.85
N SER A 46 -14.41 -13.15 8.28
CA SER A 46 -15.54 -12.33 8.67
C SER A 46 -15.09 -11.62 9.94
N SER A 47 -15.12 -10.29 9.93
CA SER A 47 -14.73 -9.41 11.03
C SER A 47 -15.58 -9.57 12.31
N ASN A 48 -16.42 -10.61 12.41
CA ASN A 48 -17.34 -10.85 13.52
C ASN A 48 -16.82 -11.83 14.58
N SER A 49 -15.51 -12.07 14.70
CA SER A 49 -14.98 -12.74 15.89
C SER A 49 -14.69 -11.72 16.98
N ASN A 50 -15.63 -11.57 17.94
CA ASN A 50 -15.41 -10.89 19.22
C ASN A 50 -14.43 -11.68 20.10
N HIS A 51 -13.20 -11.87 19.64
CA HIS A 51 -12.11 -12.37 20.45
C HIS A 51 -11.12 -11.24 20.67
N SER A 52 -11.24 -10.59 21.83
CA SER A 52 -10.15 -9.79 22.36
C SER A 52 -8.92 -10.71 22.45
N PRO A 53 -7.81 -10.41 21.75
CA PRO A 53 -6.67 -11.30 21.71
C PRO A 53 -6.07 -11.43 23.11
N THR A 54 -6.33 -12.57 23.76
CA THR A 54 -5.70 -12.95 25.03
C THR A 54 -4.18 -13.17 24.88
N ASN A 55 -3.71 -13.28 23.64
CA ASN A 55 -2.33 -13.49 23.23
C ASN A 55 -1.46 -12.27 23.55
N LYS A 56 -0.46 -12.47 24.44
CA LYS A 56 0.48 -11.42 24.90
C LYS A 56 1.14 -10.64 23.75
N VAL A 57 1.35 -11.28 22.59
CA VAL A 57 2.04 -10.69 21.44
C VAL A 57 1.17 -9.69 20.67
N LEU A 58 -0.15 -9.80 20.76
CA LEU A 58 -1.09 -8.97 19.98
C LEU A 58 -1.85 -7.94 20.83
N ARG A 59 -1.53 -7.83 22.14
CA ARG A 59 -2.26 -6.95 23.08
C ARG A 59 -2.17 -5.46 22.77
N ASN A 60 -1.11 -5.04 22.09
CA ASN A 60 -0.81 -3.61 21.86
C ASN A 60 -1.16 -3.14 20.44
N LEU A 61 -1.93 -3.93 19.68
CA LEU A 61 -2.34 -3.52 18.34
C LEU A 61 -3.36 -2.36 18.42
N PRO A 62 -3.26 -1.36 17.54
CA PRO A 62 -4.26 -0.29 17.48
C PRO A 62 -5.60 -0.82 16.98
N ALA A 63 -6.69 -0.25 17.47
CA ALA A 63 -8.03 -0.61 17.01
C ALA A 63 -8.30 -0.17 15.56
N HIS A 64 -7.66 0.93 15.15
CA HIS A 64 -7.78 1.52 13.81
C HIS A 64 -6.41 1.86 13.25
N VAL A 65 -6.21 1.59 11.95
CA VAL A 65 -5.02 1.99 11.20
C VAL A 65 -5.43 2.85 10.01
N LYS A 66 -4.80 4.02 9.90
CA LYS A 66 -4.89 4.90 8.72
C LYS A 66 -3.91 4.41 7.65
N ILE A 67 -4.45 4.08 6.48
CA ILE A 67 -3.63 3.78 5.30
C ILE A 67 -3.47 5.06 4.48
N VAL A 68 -2.23 5.40 4.15
CA VAL A 68 -1.92 6.44 3.16
C VAL A 68 -1.53 5.76 1.86
N GLU A 69 -2.42 5.88 0.87
CA GLU A 69 -2.22 5.27 -0.45
C GLU A 69 -1.33 6.17 -1.31
N VAL A 70 -0.12 5.69 -1.62
CA VAL A 70 0.89 6.46 -2.37
C VAL A 70 1.00 6.05 -3.85
N GLY A 71 0.19 5.09 -4.30
CA GLY A 71 0.23 4.53 -5.65
C GLY A 71 0.18 5.58 -6.77
N PRO A 72 -0.76 6.55 -6.77
CA PRO A 72 -0.86 7.56 -7.83
C PRO A 72 0.35 8.50 -7.95
N ARG A 73 1.10 8.72 -6.86
CA ARG A 73 2.33 9.51 -6.84
C ARG A 73 3.55 8.61 -6.88
N ASP A 74 3.93 8.02 -5.76
CA ASP A 74 5.16 7.27 -5.59
C ASP A 74 5.18 5.99 -6.44
N GLY A 75 4.04 5.30 -6.51
CA GLY A 75 3.89 4.10 -7.33
C GLY A 75 4.06 4.38 -8.83
N LEU A 76 3.49 5.46 -9.35
CA LEU A 76 3.59 5.82 -10.77
C LEU A 76 4.88 6.55 -11.14
N GLN A 77 5.58 7.14 -10.18
CA GLN A 77 6.75 8.00 -10.42
C GLN A 77 7.86 7.30 -11.21
N ASN A 78 8.08 6.01 -10.95
CA ASN A 78 9.15 5.22 -11.56
C ASN A 78 8.64 4.24 -12.63
N GLU A 79 7.38 4.36 -13.06
CA GLU A 79 6.85 3.56 -14.16
C GLU A 79 7.50 3.93 -15.48
N LYS A 80 7.73 2.90 -16.32
CA LYS A 80 8.37 3.05 -17.63
C LYS A 80 7.51 3.82 -18.61
N GLU A 81 6.20 3.54 -18.58
CA GLU A 81 5.22 4.21 -19.44
C GLU A 81 4.61 5.39 -18.70
N ILE A 82 4.46 6.53 -19.40
CA ILE A 82 3.77 7.69 -18.84
C ILE A 82 2.26 7.40 -18.86
N VAL A 83 1.69 7.23 -17.68
CA VAL A 83 0.25 7.01 -17.51
C VAL A 83 -0.51 8.31 -17.83
N PRO A 84 -1.53 8.29 -18.72
CA PRO A 84 -2.34 9.47 -19.04
C PRO A 84 -3.07 10.04 -17.82
N THR A 85 -3.29 11.35 -17.81
CA THR A 85 -4.01 12.08 -16.75
C THR A 85 -5.36 11.46 -16.42
N SER A 86 -6.15 11.10 -17.44
CA SER A 86 -7.47 10.48 -17.24
C SER A 86 -7.40 9.15 -16.50
N THR A 87 -6.36 8.34 -16.76
CA THR A 87 -6.11 7.09 -16.04
C THR A 87 -5.72 7.36 -14.59
N LYS A 88 -4.85 8.35 -14.31
CA LYS A 88 -4.48 8.73 -12.93
C LYS A 88 -5.69 9.20 -12.14
N VAL A 89 -6.51 10.06 -12.72
CA VAL A 89 -7.75 10.57 -12.12
C VAL A 89 -8.74 9.43 -11.85
N GLN A 90 -8.90 8.51 -12.80
CA GLN A 90 -9.76 7.35 -12.61
C GLN A 90 -9.25 6.43 -11.49
N LEU A 91 -7.93 6.21 -11.42
CA LEU A 91 -7.32 5.44 -10.35
C LEU A 91 -7.61 6.08 -8.98
N ILE A 92 -7.37 7.39 -8.82
CA ILE A 92 -7.65 8.11 -7.58
C ILE A 92 -9.13 7.98 -7.18
N LYS A 93 -10.06 8.14 -8.12
CA LYS A 93 -11.50 7.95 -7.87
C LYS A 93 -11.82 6.55 -7.34
N MET A 94 -11.24 5.52 -7.96
CA MET A 94 -11.45 4.13 -7.54
C MET A 94 -10.87 3.87 -6.14
N LEU A 95 -9.68 4.41 -5.85
CA LEU A 95 -9.04 4.30 -4.54
C LEU A 95 -9.89 4.97 -3.45
N VAL A 96 -10.36 6.21 -3.67
CA VAL A 96 -11.28 6.87 -2.72
C VAL A 96 -12.58 6.08 -2.54
N SER A 97 -13.13 5.52 -3.62
CA SER A 97 -14.36 4.72 -3.55
C SER A 97 -14.20 3.42 -2.74
N SER A 98 -12.96 2.96 -2.55
CA SER A 98 -12.63 1.83 -1.67
C SER A 98 -12.65 2.21 -0.19
N GLY A 99 -12.78 3.49 0.16
CA GLY A 99 -12.79 3.95 1.56
C GLY A 99 -11.45 4.48 2.05
N LEU A 100 -10.42 4.53 1.19
CA LEU A 100 -9.17 5.22 1.49
C LEU A 100 -9.41 6.71 1.72
N THR A 101 -9.00 7.20 2.89
CA THR A 101 -9.22 8.59 3.33
C THR A 101 -8.04 9.52 3.05
N VAL A 102 -6.89 8.96 2.65
CA VAL A 102 -5.70 9.71 2.23
C VAL A 102 -5.11 9.03 1.00
N VAL A 103 -5.07 9.76 -0.11
CA VAL A 103 -4.50 9.28 -1.38
C VAL A 103 -3.51 10.33 -1.88
N GLU A 104 -2.22 10.02 -1.86
CA GLU A 104 -1.19 10.92 -2.35
C GLU A 104 -1.31 11.06 -3.88
N ALA A 105 -1.80 12.20 -4.31
CA ALA A 105 -2.37 12.34 -5.65
C ALA A 105 -1.30 12.53 -6.73
N THR A 106 -0.28 13.35 -6.45
CA THR A 106 0.76 13.73 -7.41
C THR A 106 1.93 14.47 -6.74
N SER A 107 2.85 15.00 -7.53
CA SER A 107 4.04 15.76 -7.10
C SER A 107 4.26 16.99 -7.98
N PHE A 108 4.49 18.14 -7.35
CA PHE A 108 4.87 19.40 -8.02
C PHE A 108 6.40 19.52 -8.14
N VAL A 109 7.01 18.49 -8.72
CA VAL A 109 8.43 18.42 -9.10
C VAL A 109 8.65 18.94 -10.52
N SER A 110 9.90 19.12 -10.91
CA SER A 110 10.25 19.49 -12.28
C SER A 110 9.88 18.36 -13.26
N PRO A 111 9.05 18.64 -14.30
CA PRO A 111 8.72 17.67 -15.35
C PRO A 111 9.95 17.16 -16.11
N LYS A 112 11.05 17.92 -16.11
CA LYS A 112 12.32 17.51 -16.71
C LYS A 112 12.93 16.30 -15.98
N TRP A 113 12.79 16.26 -14.66
CA TRP A 113 13.37 15.20 -13.83
C TRP A 113 12.39 14.04 -13.63
N VAL A 114 11.09 14.35 -13.55
CA VAL A 114 10.03 13.36 -13.33
C VAL A 114 8.88 13.60 -14.32
N PRO A 115 9.03 13.18 -15.59
CA PRO A 115 8.01 13.40 -16.61
C PRO A 115 6.70 12.66 -16.32
N GLN A 116 6.74 11.59 -15.52
CA GLN A 116 5.57 10.80 -15.10
C GLN A 116 4.53 11.66 -14.37
N LEU A 117 4.94 12.74 -13.70
CA LEU A 117 4.08 13.58 -12.87
C LEU A 117 3.95 15.01 -13.43
N ALA A 118 4.27 15.20 -14.72
CA ALA A 118 4.23 16.51 -15.38
C ALA A 118 2.82 17.14 -15.42
N ASP A 119 1.78 16.33 -15.33
CA ASP A 119 0.36 16.67 -15.38
C ASP A 119 -0.26 16.92 -13.99
N ALA A 120 0.57 17.20 -12.97
CA ALA A 120 0.14 17.40 -11.59
C ALA A 120 -1.03 18.38 -11.44
N LYS A 121 -0.98 19.52 -12.14
CA LYS A 121 -2.05 20.52 -12.11
C LYS A 121 -3.36 19.95 -12.66
N ASP A 122 -3.32 19.28 -13.81
CA ASP A 122 -4.51 18.74 -14.47
C ASP A 122 -5.13 17.60 -13.64
N VAL A 123 -4.31 16.80 -12.96
CA VAL A 123 -4.78 15.79 -11.99
C VAL A 123 -5.51 16.47 -10.83
N MET A 124 -4.90 17.49 -10.20
CA MET A 124 -5.50 18.21 -9.07
C MET A 124 -6.82 18.90 -9.46
N ASP A 125 -6.84 19.58 -10.61
CA ASP A 125 -8.05 20.23 -11.14
C ASP A 125 -9.18 19.21 -11.37
N ALA A 126 -8.87 18.00 -11.83
CA ALA A 126 -9.85 16.96 -12.11
C ALA A 126 -10.37 16.22 -10.86
N ILE A 127 -9.61 16.20 -9.76
CA ILE A 127 -10.01 15.54 -8.50
C ILE A 127 -10.58 16.50 -7.45
N ARG A 128 -10.53 17.82 -7.67
CA ARG A 128 -10.91 18.85 -6.68
C ARG A 128 -12.29 18.69 -6.03
N ASN A 129 -13.24 18.05 -6.72
CA ASN A 129 -14.61 17.87 -6.25
C ASN A 129 -14.85 16.49 -5.63
N ILE A 130 -13.85 15.60 -5.64
CA ILE A 130 -13.95 14.29 -4.98
C ILE A 130 -13.99 14.53 -3.47
N GLN A 131 -15.01 13.98 -2.82
CA GLN A 131 -15.19 14.06 -1.37
C GLN A 131 -14.73 12.76 -0.70
N GLY A 132 -14.51 12.83 0.62
CA GLY A 132 -14.22 11.64 1.45
C GLY A 132 -12.74 11.27 1.57
N ALA A 133 -11.84 12.01 0.91
CA ALA A 133 -10.40 11.81 1.05
C ALA A 133 -9.62 13.12 1.02
N ARG A 134 -8.43 13.10 1.61
CA ARG A 134 -7.39 14.13 1.47
C ARG A 134 -6.42 13.74 0.36
N PHE A 135 -5.85 14.74 -0.30
CA PHE A 135 -4.99 14.55 -1.46
C PHE A 135 -3.63 15.23 -1.25
N PRO A 136 -2.77 14.69 -0.36
CA PRO A 136 -1.44 15.23 -0.19
C PRO A 136 -0.68 15.19 -1.52
N VAL A 137 0.11 16.23 -1.77
CA VAL A 137 0.99 16.33 -2.94
C VAL A 137 2.42 16.67 -2.53
N LEU A 138 3.40 16.08 -3.21
CA LEU A 138 4.81 16.31 -2.88
C LEU A 138 5.29 17.67 -3.43
N THR A 139 5.96 18.47 -2.60
CA THR A 139 6.47 19.81 -2.95
C THR A 139 7.93 19.96 -2.54
N PRO A 140 8.92 19.72 -3.44
CA PRO A 140 10.35 19.66 -3.11
C PRO A 140 11.00 21.02 -2.78
N ASN A 141 10.30 22.13 -3.03
CA ASN A 141 10.78 23.50 -2.86
C ASN A 141 9.61 24.49 -2.90
N LEU A 142 9.89 25.76 -2.59
CA LEU A 142 8.89 26.83 -2.53
C LEU A 142 8.13 27.03 -3.85
N LYS A 143 8.80 26.94 -5.00
CA LYS A 143 8.15 27.04 -6.32
C LYS A 143 7.14 25.90 -6.55
N GLY A 144 7.50 24.67 -6.17
CA GLY A 144 6.59 23.52 -6.23
C GLY A 144 5.41 23.68 -5.27
N PHE A 145 5.66 24.23 -4.07
CA PHE A 145 4.63 24.55 -3.09
C PHE A 145 3.64 25.61 -3.62
N GLU A 146 4.12 26.73 -4.15
CA GLU A 146 3.27 27.78 -4.74
C GLU A 146 2.39 27.24 -5.88
N ALA A 147 2.96 26.36 -6.72
CA ALA A 147 2.23 25.70 -7.79
C ALA A 147 1.15 24.73 -7.25
N ALA A 148 1.46 23.99 -6.18
CA ALA A 148 0.51 23.11 -5.52
C ALA A 148 -0.67 23.88 -4.90
N VAL A 149 -0.38 24.97 -4.19
CA VAL A 149 -1.41 25.87 -3.61
C VAL A 149 -2.27 26.47 -4.72
N SER A 150 -1.66 26.94 -5.81
CA SER A 150 -2.39 27.47 -6.98
C SER A 150 -3.29 26.43 -7.65
N ALA A 151 -2.94 25.15 -7.56
CA ALA A 151 -3.73 24.02 -8.05
C ALA A 151 -4.77 23.52 -7.03
N GLY A 152 -4.91 24.19 -5.88
CA GLY A 152 -5.91 23.85 -4.85
C GLY A 152 -5.52 22.69 -3.94
N ALA A 153 -4.23 22.38 -3.80
CA ALA A 153 -3.77 21.40 -2.81
C ALA A 153 -4.18 21.83 -1.39
N ASN A 154 -4.72 20.88 -0.63
CA ASN A 154 -5.17 21.08 0.77
C ASN A 154 -4.23 20.44 1.80
N GLU A 155 -3.20 19.74 1.33
CA GLU A 155 -2.15 19.12 2.12
C GLU A 155 -0.92 18.95 1.22
N VAL A 156 0.28 19.19 1.74
CA VAL A 156 1.53 19.03 0.99
C VAL A 156 2.50 18.14 1.74
N ALA A 157 3.49 17.61 1.04
CA ALA A 157 4.55 16.81 1.63
C ALA A 157 5.95 17.26 1.20
N ILE A 158 6.89 17.17 2.13
CA ILE A 158 8.33 17.37 1.91
C ILE A 158 9.09 16.09 2.24
N PHE A 159 10.32 15.95 1.75
CA PHE A 159 11.10 14.71 1.94
C PHE A 159 12.56 15.00 2.25
N ALA A 160 13.01 14.56 3.42
CA ALA A 160 14.40 14.56 3.83
C ALA A 160 14.98 13.13 3.81
N SER A 161 16.28 13.01 4.00
CA SER A 161 16.99 11.75 4.06
C SER A 161 17.77 11.64 5.37
N ALA A 162 17.87 10.44 5.94
CA ALA A 162 18.76 10.15 7.07
C ALA A 162 20.22 9.82 6.63
N SER A 163 20.48 9.85 5.32
CA SER A 163 21.79 9.62 4.69
C SER A 163 22.23 10.82 3.84
N GLU A 164 23.48 11.26 4.05
CA GLU A 164 24.08 12.40 3.35
C GLU A 164 24.33 12.06 1.87
N SER A 165 24.88 10.88 1.62
CA SER A 165 25.14 10.39 0.26
C SER A 165 23.84 10.23 -0.52
N PHE A 166 22.78 9.75 0.13
CA PHE A 166 21.47 9.66 -0.51
C PHE A 166 20.90 11.05 -0.80
N SER A 167 20.94 11.98 0.16
CA SER A 167 20.51 13.37 -0.03
C SER A 167 21.24 14.02 -1.21
N LYS A 168 22.57 13.89 -1.25
CA LYS A 168 23.40 14.41 -2.33
C LYS A 168 23.08 13.77 -3.67
N SER A 169 22.84 12.47 -3.72
CA SER A 169 22.48 11.79 -4.97
C SER A 169 21.08 12.15 -5.48
N ASN A 170 20.12 12.37 -4.58
CA ASN A 170 18.71 12.52 -4.91
C ASN A 170 18.32 13.99 -5.17
N ILE A 171 18.86 14.93 -4.38
CA ILE A 171 18.51 16.36 -4.44
C ILE A 171 19.72 17.29 -4.51
N ASN A 172 20.94 16.75 -4.65
CA ASN A 172 22.19 17.50 -4.86
C ASN A 172 22.53 18.51 -3.75
N CYS A 173 22.19 18.20 -2.50
CA CYS A 173 22.55 19.01 -1.33
C CYS A 173 22.72 18.13 -0.07
N SER A 174 23.30 18.71 0.99
CA SER A 174 23.41 18.02 2.28
C SER A 174 22.04 17.89 2.96
N ILE A 175 21.97 17.11 4.04
CA ILE A 175 20.77 17.02 4.89
C ILE A 175 20.43 18.41 5.43
N GLU A 176 21.40 19.16 5.97
CA GLU A 176 21.18 20.49 6.52
C GLU A 176 20.65 21.49 5.48
N ASP A 177 21.22 21.49 4.28
CA ASP A 177 20.74 22.34 3.18
C ASP A 177 19.29 22.01 2.80
N SER A 178 18.94 20.71 2.80
CA SER A 178 17.58 20.26 2.51
C SER A 178 16.60 20.72 3.59
N LEU A 179 16.97 20.56 4.86
CA LEU A 179 16.16 21.00 5.99
C LEU A 179 15.97 22.51 5.99
N ALA A 180 16.99 23.30 5.67
CA ALA A 180 16.89 24.75 5.52
C ALA A 180 15.86 25.12 4.44
N ARG A 181 15.94 24.51 3.25
CA ARG A 181 14.96 24.73 2.17
C ARG A 181 13.53 24.33 2.56
N PHE A 182 13.38 23.29 3.38
CA PHE A 182 12.07 22.85 3.83
C PHE A 182 11.47 23.75 4.89
N ARG A 183 12.27 24.45 5.71
CA ARG A 183 11.75 25.48 6.62
C ARG A 183 11.01 26.58 5.86
N ASP A 184 11.50 26.99 4.69
CA ASP A 184 10.83 27.99 3.85
C ASP A 184 9.45 27.49 3.40
N VAL A 185 9.36 26.23 2.95
CA VAL A 185 8.09 25.60 2.54
C VAL A 185 7.12 25.49 3.71
N VAL A 186 7.59 25.01 4.87
CA VAL A 186 6.74 24.84 6.06
C VAL A 186 6.28 26.19 6.62
N SER A 187 7.14 27.22 6.57
CA SER A 187 6.77 28.59 6.95
C SER A 187 5.65 29.12 6.04
N ALA A 188 5.80 29.00 4.73
CA ALA A 188 4.78 29.44 3.77
C ALA A 188 3.47 28.65 3.92
N ALA A 189 3.54 27.33 4.16
CA ALA A 189 2.36 26.50 4.44
C ALA A 189 1.63 26.93 5.72
N ARG A 190 2.39 27.29 6.76
CA ARG A 190 1.84 27.76 8.04
C ARG A 190 1.08 29.07 7.90
N GLU A 191 1.55 30.01 7.08
CA GLU A 191 0.87 31.29 6.83
C GLU A 191 -0.57 31.11 6.30
N ILE A 192 -0.82 30.02 5.58
CA ILE A 192 -2.13 29.69 5.03
C ILE A 192 -2.81 28.49 5.73
N SER A 193 -2.29 28.07 6.88
CA SER A 193 -2.79 26.92 7.66
C SER A 193 -2.89 25.60 6.86
N LEU A 194 -1.97 25.39 5.92
CA LEU A 194 -1.89 24.18 5.11
C LEU A 194 -1.05 23.11 5.83
N PRO A 195 -1.57 21.90 6.11
CA PRO A 195 -0.80 20.85 6.74
C PRO A 195 0.36 20.39 5.85
N VAL A 196 1.51 20.15 6.48
CA VAL A 196 2.69 19.56 5.83
C VAL A 196 2.96 18.19 6.42
N ARG A 197 3.18 17.20 5.56
CA ARG A 197 3.68 15.86 5.91
C ARG A 197 5.18 15.79 5.61
N GLY A 198 5.97 15.22 6.51
CA GLY A 198 7.40 15.00 6.32
C GLY A 198 7.70 13.54 6.00
N TYR A 199 8.52 13.27 4.98
CA TYR A 199 9.10 11.95 4.75
C TYR A 199 10.57 11.93 5.16
N VAL A 200 11.02 10.82 5.74
CA VAL A 200 12.44 10.54 5.98
C VAL A 200 12.82 9.28 5.21
N SER A 201 13.67 9.39 4.21
CA SER A 201 14.20 8.23 3.47
C SER A 201 15.38 7.59 4.19
N CYS A 202 15.67 6.34 3.82
CA CYS A 202 16.81 5.55 4.32
C CYS A 202 16.83 5.35 5.84
N VAL A 203 15.67 5.10 6.47
CA VAL A 203 15.58 5.05 7.95
C VAL A 203 16.27 3.85 8.59
N VAL A 204 16.56 2.79 7.83
CA VAL A 204 17.26 1.59 8.32
C VAL A 204 18.49 1.24 7.49
N GLY A 205 18.56 1.74 6.26
CA GLY A 205 19.65 1.48 5.34
C GLY A 205 19.64 2.43 4.15
N CYS A 206 20.83 2.67 3.61
CA CYS A 206 21.09 3.52 2.47
C CYS A 206 21.81 2.68 1.38
N PRO A 207 21.43 2.82 0.09
CA PRO A 207 22.06 2.07 -0.99
C PRO A 207 23.55 2.43 -1.22
N VAL A 208 23.99 3.58 -0.69
CA VAL A 208 25.38 4.06 -0.78
C VAL A 208 26.17 3.86 0.52
N GLU A 209 25.68 4.39 1.64
CA GLU A 209 26.36 4.34 2.96
C GLU A 209 26.18 3.01 3.71
N GLY A 210 25.25 2.15 3.30
CA GLY A 210 24.91 0.95 4.05
C GLY A 210 24.06 1.27 5.28
N ILE A 211 24.49 0.87 6.47
CA ILE A 211 23.71 1.01 7.71
C ILE A 211 23.53 2.49 8.07
N VAL A 212 22.29 2.88 8.34
CA VAL A 212 21.97 4.23 8.85
C VAL A 212 21.71 4.15 10.36
N PRO A 213 22.48 4.87 11.20
CA PRO A 213 22.27 4.87 12.64
C PRO A 213 20.89 5.42 13.04
N PRO A 214 20.14 4.77 13.96
CA PRO A 214 18.86 5.26 14.47
C PRO A 214 18.88 6.72 14.97
N SER A 215 19.98 7.16 15.56
CA SER A 215 20.14 8.53 16.05
C SER A 215 20.11 9.58 14.93
N LYS A 216 20.59 9.25 13.72
CA LYS A 216 20.49 10.14 12.56
C LYS A 216 19.04 10.28 12.09
N VAL A 217 18.28 9.18 12.14
CA VAL A 217 16.85 9.17 11.80
C VAL A 217 16.07 10.03 12.78
N ALA A 218 16.31 9.83 14.09
CA ALA A 218 15.70 10.62 15.14
C ALA A 218 16.02 12.12 15.00
N TYR A 219 17.27 12.46 14.65
CA TYR A 219 17.65 13.84 14.37
C TYR A 219 16.81 14.46 13.25
N VAL A 220 16.74 13.83 12.07
CA VAL A 220 16.00 14.36 10.93
C VAL A 220 14.49 14.41 11.21
N ALA A 221 13.93 13.36 11.83
CA ALA A 221 12.53 13.33 12.22
C ALA A 221 12.18 14.46 13.20
N LYS A 222 13.03 14.71 14.20
CA LYS A 222 12.88 15.83 15.13
C LYS A 222 12.93 17.17 14.42
N GLN A 223 13.87 17.38 13.48
CA GLN A 223 13.96 18.64 12.73
C GLN A 223 12.68 18.90 11.92
N LEU A 224 12.13 17.89 11.25
CA LEU A 224 10.88 17.98 10.50
C LEU A 224 9.68 18.27 11.42
N PHE A 225 9.61 17.59 12.56
CA PHE A 225 8.55 17.82 13.55
C PHE A 225 8.62 19.23 14.14
N ASP A 226 9.81 19.66 14.61
CA ASP A 226 10.04 20.96 15.22
C ASP A 226 9.74 22.12 14.26
N MET A 227 9.97 21.96 12.95
CA MET A 227 9.66 23.00 11.97
C MET A 227 8.16 23.12 11.67
N GLY A 228 7.35 22.11 12.01
CA GLY A 228 5.88 22.17 11.90
C GLY A 228 5.23 21.09 11.03
N CYS A 229 5.95 20.02 10.65
CA CYS A 229 5.32 18.89 9.98
C CYS A 229 4.32 18.19 10.93
N SER A 230 3.10 17.99 10.44
CA SER A 230 2.00 17.39 11.19
C SER A 230 2.13 15.87 11.39
N GLU A 231 2.83 15.19 10.48
CA GLU A 231 3.12 13.76 10.54
C GLU A 231 4.46 13.46 9.84
N ILE A 232 5.24 12.55 10.40
CA ILE A 232 6.54 12.10 9.87
C ILE A 232 6.44 10.63 9.43
N SER A 233 6.58 10.37 8.13
CA SER A 233 6.63 9.02 7.56
C SER A 233 8.07 8.52 7.44
N LEU A 234 8.35 7.40 8.11
CA LEU A 234 9.66 6.78 8.22
C LEU A 234 9.84 5.72 7.14
N GLY A 235 10.64 6.04 6.12
CA GLY A 235 10.76 5.29 4.87
C GLY A 235 11.95 4.33 4.80
N ASP A 236 11.69 3.02 4.78
CA ASP A 236 12.66 2.01 4.33
C ASP A 236 12.65 1.96 2.79
N THR A 237 13.34 2.94 2.20
CA THR A 237 13.33 3.23 0.76
C THR A 237 13.84 2.08 -0.11
N ILE A 238 14.65 1.18 0.45
CA ILE A 238 15.25 0.05 -0.28
C ILE A 238 14.78 -1.31 0.24
N GLY A 239 13.85 -1.33 1.20
CA GLY A 239 13.20 -2.54 1.71
C GLY A 239 14.15 -3.52 2.40
N VAL A 240 15.28 -3.05 2.95
CA VAL A 240 16.31 -3.90 3.59
C VAL A 240 16.08 -4.07 5.10
N GLY A 241 15.15 -3.32 5.65
CA GLY A 241 14.80 -3.34 7.06
C GLY A 241 14.28 -4.71 7.48
N THR A 242 14.61 -5.08 8.71
CA THR A 242 14.00 -6.23 9.40
C THR A 242 13.48 -5.75 10.74
N PRO A 243 12.65 -6.53 11.46
CA PRO A 243 12.21 -6.13 12.80
C PRO A 243 13.38 -5.76 13.73
N GLY A 244 14.53 -6.43 13.60
CA GLY A 244 15.73 -6.14 14.39
C GLY A 244 16.38 -4.78 14.12
N THR A 245 16.15 -4.17 12.95
CA THR A 245 16.64 -2.80 12.63
C THR A 245 15.55 -1.75 12.77
N VAL A 246 14.29 -2.12 12.52
CA VAL A 246 13.12 -1.22 12.65
C VAL A 246 12.83 -0.89 14.12
N ILE A 247 12.93 -1.85 15.04
CA ILE A 247 12.67 -1.61 16.47
C ILE A 247 13.61 -0.53 17.05
N PRO A 248 14.95 -0.65 16.96
CA PRO A 248 15.85 0.38 17.48
C PRO A 248 15.64 1.74 16.80
N MET A 249 15.30 1.75 15.51
CA MET A 249 14.97 2.97 14.78
C MET A 249 13.75 3.67 15.37
N LEU A 250 12.63 2.94 15.53
CA LEU A 250 11.41 3.50 16.12
C LEU A 250 11.61 3.93 17.56
N GLU A 251 12.32 3.16 18.39
CA GLU A 251 12.64 3.54 19.78
C GLU A 251 13.36 4.89 19.86
N ASN A 252 14.34 5.12 18.98
CA ASN A 252 15.06 6.40 18.95
C ASN A 252 14.18 7.55 18.48
N VAL A 253 13.34 7.34 17.47
CA VAL A 253 12.45 8.39 16.95
C VAL A 253 11.34 8.73 17.96
N MET A 254 10.75 7.74 18.63
CA MET A 254 9.69 7.94 19.63
C MET A 254 10.17 8.70 20.87
N ASN A 255 11.48 8.78 21.13
CA ASN A 255 12.04 9.63 22.19
C ASN A 255 11.99 11.12 21.85
N VAL A 256 11.79 11.49 20.58
CA VAL A 256 11.88 12.87 20.09
C VAL A 256 10.66 13.36 19.31
N VAL A 257 9.84 12.44 18.79
CA VAL A 257 8.58 12.75 18.10
C VAL A 257 7.45 11.92 18.72
N PRO A 258 6.29 12.52 19.07
CA PRO A 258 5.16 11.76 19.60
C PRO A 258 4.67 10.70 18.62
N ILE A 259 4.30 9.53 19.14
CA ILE A 259 3.91 8.38 18.32
C ILE A 259 2.70 8.65 17.40
N ASP A 260 1.77 9.49 17.84
CA ASP A 260 0.59 9.88 17.06
C ASP A 260 0.93 10.73 15.84
N ASN A 261 2.15 11.28 15.77
CA ASN A 261 2.69 12.02 14.64
C ASN A 261 3.61 11.17 13.76
N LEU A 262 3.69 9.86 13.98
CA LEU A 262 4.56 8.95 13.22
C LEU A 262 3.76 8.04 12.29
N ALA A 263 4.34 7.83 11.10
CA ALA A 263 3.92 6.85 10.11
C ALA A 263 5.11 6.00 9.67
N VAL A 264 4.83 4.84 9.07
CA VAL A 264 5.85 3.99 8.46
C VAL A 264 5.57 3.78 6.98
N HIS A 265 6.65 3.75 6.20
CA HIS A 265 6.62 3.52 4.77
C HIS A 265 7.67 2.46 4.43
N PHE A 266 7.24 1.25 4.13
CA PHE A 266 8.16 0.14 3.90
C PHE A 266 8.02 -0.39 2.48
N HIS A 267 9.14 -0.43 1.77
CA HIS A 267 9.23 -1.16 0.52
C HIS A 267 9.34 -2.67 0.78
N ASP A 268 8.79 -3.46 -0.12
CA ASP A 268 8.78 -4.92 -0.03
C ASP A 268 9.84 -5.58 -0.92
N THR A 269 10.91 -4.85 -1.23
CA THR A 269 12.04 -5.27 -2.08
C THR A 269 12.61 -6.64 -1.67
N TYR A 270 12.68 -6.92 -0.36
CA TYR A 270 13.18 -8.19 0.20
C TYR A 270 12.11 -8.98 0.97
N GLY A 271 10.82 -8.71 0.74
CA GLY A 271 9.72 -9.43 1.40
C GLY A 271 9.57 -9.15 2.89
N GLN A 272 10.08 -8.02 3.37
CA GLN A 272 10.12 -7.67 4.80
C GLN A 272 8.99 -6.73 5.22
N ALA A 273 8.27 -6.12 4.29
CA ALA A 273 7.44 -4.96 4.61
C ALA A 273 6.32 -5.29 5.59
N LEU A 274 5.55 -6.36 5.38
CA LEU A 274 4.46 -6.74 6.30
C LEU A 274 4.98 -7.10 7.70
N SER A 275 6.16 -7.73 7.80
CA SER A 275 6.76 -8.04 9.10
C SER A 275 7.18 -6.77 9.86
N ASN A 276 7.71 -5.78 9.13
CA ASN A 276 8.07 -4.48 9.68
C ASN A 276 6.83 -3.67 10.05
N ILE A 277 5.76 -3.72 9.25
CA ILE A 277 4.47 -3.09 9.59
C ILE A 277 3.91 -3.71 10.87
N LEU A 278 3.77 -5.03 10.95
CA LEU A 278 3.24 -5.71 12.13
C LEU A 278 4.03 -5.32 13.39
N THR A 279 5.36 -5.30 13.29
CA THR A 279 6.23 -4.87 14.39
C THR A 279 5.97 -3.42 14.78
N SER A 280 5.82 -2.52 13.80
CA SER A 280 5.53 -1.10 14.04
C SER A 280 4.16 -0.89 14.71
N LEU A 281 3.14 -1.67 14.30
CA LEU A 281 1.82 -1.66 14.93
C LEU A 281 1.88 -2.12 16.39
N GLN A 282 2.67 -3.15 16.69
CA GLN A 282 2.88 -3.63 18.06
C GLN A 282 3.58 -2.59 18.95
N MET A 283 4.37 -1.70 18.33
CA MET A 283 5.00 -0.55 18.99
C MET A 283 4.05 0.66 19.11
N GLY A 284 2.85 0.58 18.53
CA GLY A 284 1.79 1.58 18.66
C GLY A 284 1.62 2.52 17.46
N ILE A 285 2.41 2.36 16.38
CA ILE A 285 2.22 3.13 15.13
C ILE A 285 0.84 2.82 14.55
N ARG A 286 0.16 3.83 14.00
CA ARG A 286 -1.22 3.70 13.48
C ARG A 286 -1.40 4.22 12.06
N THR A 287 -0.31 4.67 11.43
CA THR A 287 -0.32 5.14 10.05
C THR A 287 0.68 4.35 9.23
N VAL A 288 0.21 3.78 8.11
CA VAL A 288 1.01 2.96 7.21
C VAL A 288 0.86 3.46 5.79
N ASP A 289 1.97 3.68 5.12
CA ASP A 289 2.00 4.01 3.70
C ASP A 289 2.10 2.73 2.88
N SER A 290 1.30 2.65 1.83
CA SER A 290 1.30 1.51 0.90
C SER A 290 0.84 1.93 -0.49
N SER A 291 1.07 1.07 -1.47
CA SER A 291 0.81 1.36 -2.87
C SER A 291 -0.07 0.28 -3.49
N VAL A 292 -1.18 0.67 -4.12
CA VAL A 292 -2.10 -0.24 -4.80
C VAL A 292 -1.35 -1.19 -5.75
N SER A 293 -1.71 -2.47 -5.78
CA SER A 293 -1.04 -3.51 -6.57
C SER A 293 0.47 -3.66 -6.35
N GLY A 294 1.05 -3.03 -5.32
CA GLY A 294 2.50 -2.90 -5.14
C GLY A 294 3.16 -2.05 -6.23
N LEU A 295 2.47 -1.00 -6.71
CA LEU A 295 3.04 -0.07 -7.69
C LEU A 295 4.29 0.61 -7.15
N GLY A 296 5.17 0.96 -8.07
CA GLY A 296 6.48 1.53 -7.77
C GLY A 296 7.61 0.54 -8.05
N GLY A 297 8.81 1.01 -7.73
CA GLY A 297 10.04 0.27 -7.95
C GLY A 297 11.19 1.06 -7.38
N CYS A 298 12.23 0.35 -6.94
CA CYS A 298 13.44 0.97 -6.45
C CYS A 298 14.41 1.18 -7.63
N PRO A 299 14.75 2.42 -8.02
CA PRO A 299 15.72 2.66 -9.10
C PRO A 299 17.11 2.07 -8.77
N TYR A 300 17.39 1.84 -7.49
CA TYR A 300 18.63 1.26 -7.00
C TYR A 300 18.63 -0.28 -6.95
N ALA A 301 17.48 -0.94 -7.09
CA ALA A 301 17.36 -2.40 -7.09
C ALA A 301 16.63 -2.87 -8.35
N LYS A 302 17.39 -3.10 -9.43
CA LYS A 302 16.84 -3.54 -10.73
C LYS A 302 16.04 -4.84 -10.58
N GLY A 303 14.72 -4.76 -10.81
CA GLY A 303 13.80 -5.90 -10.78
C GLY A 303 13.18 -6.20 -9.41
N ALA A 304 13.53 -5.47 -8.36
CA ALA A 304 12.91 -5.65 -7.06
C ALA A 304 11.56 -4.93 -6.95
N SER A 305 10.67 -5.47 -6.11
CA SER A 305 9.44 -4.82 -5.67
C SER A 305 9.73 -3.44 -5.07
N GLY A 306 8.86 -2.47 -5.34
CA GLY A 306 8.88 -1.15 -4.71
C GLY A 306 8.12 -1.18 -3.39
N ASN A 307 7.12 -0.31 -3.28
CA ASN A 307 6.20 -0.23 -2.14
C ASN A 307 5.53 -1.57 -1.79
N VAL A 308 5.21 -1.74 -0.51
CA VAL A 308 4.28 -2.79 -0.07
C VAL A 308 2.91 -2.60 -0.72
N ALA A 309 2.28 -3.70 -1.12
CA ALA A 309 0.97 -3.65 -1.76
C ALA A 309 -0.14 -3.34 -0.76
N THR A 310 -0.98 -2.34 -1.05
CA THR A 310 -2.08 -1.93 -0.15
C THR A 310 -3.05 -3.08 0.13
N GLU A 311 -3.32 -3.94 -0.84
CA GLU A 311 -4.19 -5.12 -0.67
C GLU A 311 -3.62 -6.11 0.34
N ASP A 312 -2.30 -6.30 0.34
CA ASP A 312 -1.63 -7.22 1.26
C ASP A 312 -1.63 -6.66 2.69
N VAL A 313 -1.50 -5.34 2.84
CA VAL A 313 -1.65 -4.63 4.11
C VAL A 313 -3.08 -4.76 4.63
N VAL A 314 -4.09 -4.42 3.81
CA VAL A 314 -5.52 -4.53 4.20
C VAL A 314 -5.88 -5.97 4.55
N TYR A 315 -5.38 -6.96 3.80
CA TYR A 315 -5.61 -8.37 4.10
C TYR A 315 -5.09 -8.75 5.49
N MET A 316 -3.85 -8.35 5.81
CA MET A 316 -3.27 -8.57 7.13
C MET A 316 -4.06 -7.86 8.23
N LEU A 317 -4.40 -6.58 8.05
CA LEU A 317 -5.13 -5.79 9.06
C LEU A 317 -6.53 -6.36 9.33
N ASN A 318 -7.26 -6.76 8.29
CA ASN A 318 -8.56 -7.43 8.43
C ASN A 318 -8.43 -8.77 9.18
N GLY A 319 -7.39 -9.56 8.89
CA GLY A 319 -7.10 -10.81 9.59
C GLY A 319 -6.70 -10.62 11.07
N LEU A 320 -6.14 -9.45 11.41
CA LEU A 320 -5.84 -9.05 12.79
C LEU A 320 -7.04 -8.43 13.52
N GLY A 321 -8.15 -8.20 12.83
CA GLY A 321 -9.32 -7.50 13.38
C GLY A 321 -9.11 -6.00 13.59
N ILE A 322 -8.18 -5.38 12.85
CA ILE A 322 -7.91 -3.94 12.90
C ILE A 322 -8.75 -3.22 11.85
N GLU A 323 -9.45 -2.17 12.26
CA GLU A 323 -10.30 -1.38 11.36
C GLU A 323 -9.45 -0.48 10.45
N THR A 324 -9.80 -0.43 9.17
CA THR A 324 -9.19 0.48 8.17
C THR A 324 -10.20 1.31 7.41
N ASN A 325 -11.49 0.92 7.42
CA ASN A 325 -12.56 1.41 6.55
C ASN A 325 -12.37 1.12 5.05
N VAL A 326 -11.41 0.26 4.68
CA VAL A 326 -11.13 -0.07 3.27
C VAL A 326 -11.87 -1.32 2.82
N ASP A 327 -12.67 -1.18 1.76
CA ASP A 327 -13.30 -2.25 1.01
C ASP A 327 -12.26 -2.91 0.09
N LEU A 328 -11.79 -4.10 0.51
CA LEU A 328 -10.78 -4.86 -0.20
C LEU A 328 -11.22 -5.25 -1.63
N GLU A 329 -12.51 -5.47 -1.89
CA GLU A 329 -12.96 -5.83 -3.24
C GLU A 329 -12.84 -4.65 -4.20
N LYS A 330 -13.24 -3.45 -3.75
CA LYS A 330 -13.07 -2.23 -4.55
C LYS A 330 -11.61 -1.87 -4.76
N LEU A 331 -10.77 -2.07 -3.73
CA LEU A 331 -9.34 -1.86 -3.84
C LEU A 331 -8.72 -2.80 -4.90
N LEU A 332 -9.10 -4.08 -4.89
CA LEU A 332 -8.66 -5.05 -5.91
C LEU A 332 -9.07 -4.64 -7.33
N LEU A 333 -10.25 -4.03 -7.51
CA LEU A 333 -10.68 -3.49 -8.80
C LEU A 333 -9.81 -2.30 -9.24
N ALA A 334 -9.43 -1.42 -8.32
CA ALA A 334 -8.52 -0.31 -8.60
C ALA A 334 -7.14 -0.83 -9.03
N GLY A 335 -6.62 -1.82 -8.31
CA GLY A 335 -5.36 -2.48 -8.62
C GLY A 335 -5.36 -3.20 -9.97
N ASP A 336 -6.41 -3.95 -10.29
CA ASP A 336 -6.57 -4.60 -11.59
C ASP A 336 -6.67 -3.58 -12.74
N PHE A 337 -7.39 -2.48 -12.54
CA PHE A 337 -7.52 -1.40 -13.52
C PHE A 337 -6.15 -0.83 -13.92
N ILE A 338 -5.32 -0.44 -12.95
CA ILE A 338 -4.02 0.17 -13.25
C ILE A 338 -3.02 -0.86 -13.78
N CYS A 339 -3.02 -2.10 -13.27
CA CYS A 339 -2.18 -3.17 -13.79
C CYS A 339 -2.49 -3.51 -15.25
N LYS A 340 -3.78 -3.52 -15.64
CA LYS A 340 -4.19 -3.69 -17.04
C LYS A 340 -3.69 -2.54 -17.93
N HIS A 341 -3.76 -1.31 -17.44
CA HIS A 341 -3.24 -0.16 -18.17
C HIS A 341 -1.73 -0.26 -18.39
N LEU A 342 -0.98 -0.61 -17.34
CA LEU A 342 0.48 -0.80 -17.36
C LEU A 342 0.93 -2.11 -18.01
N ARG A 343 -0.02 -2.97 -18.43
CA ARG A 343 0.21 -4.29 -19.03
C ARG A 343 1.16 -5.16 -18.21
N ARG A 344 1.03 -5.11 -16.88
CA ARG A 344 1.84 -5.93 -15.95
C ARG A 344 0.96 -6.61 -14.92
N PRO A 345 1.34 -7.82 -14.44
CA PRO A 345 0.62 -8.46 -13.35
C PRO A 345 0.76 -7.63 -12.05
N PRO A 346 -0.21 -7.73 -11.12
CA PRO A 346 -0.07 -7.11 -9.81
C PRO A 346 1.06 -7.76 -9.02
N SER A 347 1.78 -6.96 -8.22
CA SER A 347 2.76 -7.45 -7.27
C SER A 347 2.12 -7.93 -5.96
N SER A 348 0.89 -7.45 -5.65
CA SER A 348 0.09 -7.94 -4.53
C SER A 348 -0.14 -9.45 -4.59
N LYS A 349 0.24 -10.16 -3.53
CA LYS A 349 -0.02 -11.60 -3.39
C LYS A 349 -1.50 -11.88 -3.18
N THR A 350 -2.17 -11.02 -2.42
CA THR A 350 -3.61 -11.07 -2.18
C THR A 350 -4.39 -10.93 -3.49
N ALA A 351 -4.01 -9.97 -4.34
CA ALA A 351 -4.67 -9.77 -5.63
C ALA A 351 -4.53 -10.98 -6.56
N VAL A 352 -3.34 -11.57 -6.64
CA VAL A 352 -3.10 -12.80 -7.42
C VAL A 352 -3.97 -13.95 -6.90
N ALA A 353 -3.99 -14.18 -5.59
CA ALA A 353 -4.73 -15.26 -4.99
C ALA A 353 -6.26 -15.11 -5.14
N LEU A 354 -6.80 -13.90 -4.97
CA LEU A 354 -8.24 -13.66 -5.03
C LEU A 354 -8.77 -13.53 -6.46
N SER A 355 -7.94 -13.08 -7.42
CA SER A 355 -8.34 -13.02 -8.83
C SER A 355 -8.45 -14.41 -9.46
N SER A 356 -7.58 -15.35 -9.09
CA SER A 356 -7.63 -16.73 -9.60
C SER A 356 -8.89 -17.49 -9.15
N LYS A 357 -9.39 -17.22 -7.93
CA LYS A 357 -10.65 -17.81 -7.43
C LYS A 357 -11.89 -17.36 -8.22
N LYS A 358 -11.95 -16.07 -8.61
CA LYS A 358 -13.08 -15.54 -9.41
C LYS A 358 -13.12 -16.10 -10.85
N ALA A 359 -11.98 -16.50 -11.41
CA ALA A 359 -11.92 -17.15 -12.71
C ALA A 359 -12.46 -18.60 -12.65
N ASN A 360 -12.14 -19.33 -11.57
CA ASN A 360 -12.58 -20.72 -11.40
C ASN A 360 -14.03 -20.88 -10.95
N SER A 361 -14.68 -19.84 -10.42
CA SER A 361 -16.11 -19.87 -10.06
C SER A 361 -17.06 -19.59 -11.23
N LYS A 362 -16.52 -19.31 -12.43
CA LYS A 362 -17.28 -19.03 -13.67
C LYS A 362 -17.20 -20.17 -14.71
N LEU A 363 -16.51 -21.25 -14.39
CA LEU A 363 -16.45 -22.51 -15.17
C LEU A 363 -17.31 -23.56 -14.47
#